data_AF-A0A9E2VT87-F1
#
_entry.id   AF-A0A9E2VT87-F1
#
_cell.length_a   1.000
_cell.length_b   1.000
_cell.length_c   1.000
_cell.angle_alpha   90.00
_cell.angle_beta   90.00
_cell.angle_gamma   90.00
#
_symmetry.space_group_name_H-M   'P 1'
#
loop_
_entity.id
_entity.type
_entity.pdbx_description
1 polymer ?
#
loop_
_entity_poly.entity_id
_entity_poly.type
_entity_poly.pdbx_seq_one_letter_code
_entity_poly.pdbx_strand_id
1 'polypeptide(L)'
;MTVNINRFFTETLGANLKNPRWSWGAADPMTNRVFLRVWDDQIRKTSDGEQVRVASDKPRRKSNGFAERHAHIKQIMAGSEGFGVVCTAADPDTKEARKIVAFNQDTLLRFGAFTNEGGRTFAKIDARVAVSDLARQQTSKSTLTEDLRTIVRQKIESTTKESLINARVGQGLFRSQ
;
A
#
# COMPACT_ATOMS: atom_id res chain seq x y z
N MET A 1 -5.00 23.46 -2.43
CA MET A 1 -3.55 23.19 -2.64
C MET A 1 -3.44 21.84 -3.33
N THR A 2 -2.71 21.74 -4.44
CA THR A 2 -2.51 20.46 -5.12
C THR A 2 -1.47 19.65 -4.34
N VAL A 3 -1.90 18.58 -3.67
CA VAL A 3 -0.99 17.70 -2.93
C VAL A 3 -0.05 17.00 -3.90
N ASN A 4 1.25 16.98 -3.59
CA ASN A 4 2.22 16.26 -4.40
C ASN A 4 2.10 14.76 -4.12
N ILE A 5 1.99 13.92 -5.15
CA ILE A 5 1.84 12.46 -4.98
C ILE A 5 2.98 11.82 -4.17
N ASN A 6 4.22 12.30 -4.28
CA ASN A 6 5.32 11.78 -3.48
C ASN A 6 5.16 12.14 -1.99
N ARG A 7 4.64 13.34 -1.68
CA ARG A 7 4.28 13.73 -0.31
C ARG A 7 3.11 12.92 0.21
N PHE A 8 2.09 12.65 -0.60
CA PHE A 8 0.98 11.80 -0.20
C PHE A 8 1.45 10.40 0.24
N PHE A 9 2.36 9.77 -0.51
CA PHE A 9 2.92 8.48 -0.12
C PHE A 9 3.67 8.53 1.21
N THR A 10 4.47 9.58 1.43
CA THR A 10 5.35 9.68 2.62
C THR A 10 4.62 10.21 3.85
N GLU A 11 3.87 11.30 3.71
CA GLU A 11 3.21 12.03 4.79
C GLU A 11 1.81 11.48 5.13
N THR A 12 1.10 10.89 4.17
CA THR A 12 -0.27 10.35 4.39
C THR A 12 -0.28 8.84 4.52
N LEU A 13 0.44 8.13 3.64
CA LEU A 13 0.46 6.66 3.65
C LEU A 13 1.59 6.06 4.49
N GLY A 14 2.51 6.89 4.99
CA GLY A 14 3.68 6.43 5.77
C GLY A 14 4.66 5.54 4.99
N ALA A 15 4.58 5.55 3.66
CA ALA A 15 5.32 4.64 2.80
C ALA A 15 6.42 5.39 2.03
N ASN A 16 7.68 5.04 2.30
CA ASN A 16 8.82 5.71 1.70
C ASN A 16 9.09 5.20 0.28
N LEU A 17 9.01 6.11 -0.69
CA LEU A 17 9.41 5.84 -2.08
C LEU A 17 10.94 5.69 -2.12
N LYS A 18 11.43 4.56 -2.65
CA LYS A 18 12.87 4.32 -2.81
C LYS A 18 13.52 5.37 -3.73
N ASN A 19 12.81 5.83 -4.75
CA ASN A 19 13.22 6.96 -5.57
C ASN A 19 12.02 7.77 -6.10
N PRO A 20 11.83 9.02 -5.65
CA PRO A 20 10.69 9.84 -6.04
C PRO A 20 10.50 10.09 -7.55
N ARG A 21 11.55 9.93 -8.37
CA ARG A 21 11.48 10.15 -9.83
C ARG A 21 10.93 8.95 -10.61
N TRP A 22 11.14 7.73 -10.12
CA TRP A 22 10.82 6.51 -10.90
C TRP A 22 10.13 5.41 -10.10
N SER A 23 9.94 5.58 -8.78
CA SER A 23 9.16 4.65 -7.97
C SER A 23 7.70 4.65 -8.39
N TRP A 24 7.20 3.45 -8.67
CA TRP A 24 5.80 3.19 -9.03
C TRP A 24 4.99 2.64 -7.86
N GLY A 25 5.60 2.51 -6.70
CA GLY A 25 4.96 2.13 -5.47
C GLY A 25 5.92 2.32 -4.30
N ALA A 26 5.44 2.06 -3.10
CA ALA A 26 6.23 2.05 -1.88
C ALA A 26 5.68 0.98 -0.94
N ALA A 27 6.53 0.49 -0.05
CA ALA A 27 6.13 -0.36 1.05
C ALA A 27 6.22 0.41 2.37
N ASP A 28 5.26 0.18 3.25
CA ASP A 28 5.35 0.50 4.67
C ASP A 28 5.70 -0.79 5.44
N PRO A 29 6.96 -0.94 5.89
CA PRO A 29 7.39 -2.13 6.61
C PRO A 29 6.78 -2.25 8.01
N MET A 30 6.30 -1.16 8.62
CA MET A 30 5.72 -1.19 9.97
C MET A 30 4.31 -1.80 9.96
N THR A 31 3.56 -1.51 8.91
CA THR A 31 2.19 -2.03 8.74
C THR A 31 2.13 -3.26 7.84
N ASN A 32 3.22 -3.63 7.17
CA ASN A 32 3.29 -4.68 6.14
C ASN A 32 2.35 -4.39 4.96
N ARG A 33 2.32 -3.12 4.54
CA ARG A 33 1.47 -2.62 3.45
C ARG A 33 2.31 -2.24 2.24
N VAL A 34 1.75 -2.44 1.07
CA VAL A 34 2.38 -2.08 -0.20
C VAL A 34 1.39 -1.26 -1.02
N PHE A 35 1.81 -0.07 -1.40
CA PHE A 35 1.04 0.88 -2.17
C PHE A 35 1.60 0.96 -3.59
N LEU A 36 0.77 0.72 -4.60
CA LEU A 36 1.11 0.80 -6.02
C LEU A 36 0.37 1.95 -6.69
N ARG A 37 1.04 2.67 -7.58
CA ARG A 37 0.37 3.57 -8.51
C ARG A 37 -0.26 2.75 -9.63
N VAL A 38 -1.56 2.94 -9.80
CA VAL A 38 -2.35 2.31 -10.86
C VAL A 38 -3.07 3.37 -11.66
N TRP A 39 -3.36 3.06 -12.91
CA TRP A 39 -4.02 4.00 -13.82
C TRP A 39 -5.53 3.80 -13.79
N ASP A 40 -6.30 4.88 -13.75
CA ASP A 40 -7.76 4.87 -13.82
C ASP A 40 -8.27 4.23 -15.12
N ASP A 41 -7.67 4.57 -16.27
CA ASP A 41 -7.97 3.99 -17.59
C ASP A 41 -7.66 2.49 -17.71
N GLN A 42 -7.05 1.88 -16.69
CA GLN A 42 -6.69 0.47 -16.66
C GLN A 42 -7.51 -0.34 -15.64
N ILE A 43 -8.53 0.26 -15.07
CA ILE A 43 -9.57 -0.41 -14.30
C ILE A 43 -10.59 -0.95 -15.29
N ARG A 44 -10.90 -2.25 -15.22
CA ARG A 44 -11.91 -2.90 -16.06
C ARG A 44 -12.86 -3.74 -15.22
N LYS A 45 -14.11 -3.83 -15.68
CA LYS A 45 -15.12 -4.76 -15.17
C LYS A 45 -14.98 -6.10 -15.88
N THR A 46 -15.10 -7.19 -15.14
CA THR A 46 -15.19 -8.57 -15.62
C THR A 46 -16.39 -9.25 -14.98
N SER A 47 -16.65 -10.51 -15.35
CA SER A 47 -17.66 -11.36 -14.72
C SER A 47 -17.47 -11.51 -13.21
N ASP A 48 -16.21 -11.51 -12.75
CA ASP A 48 -15.85 -11.79 -11.35
C ASP A 48 -15.65 -10.52 -10.49
N GLY A 49 -16.03 -9.36 -11.03
CA GLY A 49 -15.92 -8.06 -10.38
C GLY A 49 -15.04 -7.07 -11.15
N GLU A 50 -14.37 -6.17 -10.43
CA GLU A 50 -13.44 -5.23 -11.04
C GLU A 50 -11.99 -5.68 -10.84
N GLN A 51 -11.15 -5.36 -11.82
CA GLN A 51 -9.71 -5.57 -11.72
C GLN A 51 -8.96 -4.42 -12.35
N VAL A 52 -7.74 -4.19 -11.87
CA VAL A 52 -6.86 -3.13 -12.36
C VAL A 52 -5.54 -3.71 -12.81
N ARG A 53 -5.00 -3.20 -13.92
CA ARG A 53 -3.67 -3.60 -14.37
C ARG A 53 -2.61 -3.08 -13.41
N VAL A 54 -1.82 -4.01 -12.86
CA VAL A 54 -0.76 -3.71 -11.89
C VAL A 54 0.63 -3.97 -12.43
N ALA A 55 0.84 -4.71 -13.51
CA ALA A 55 2.15 -4.79 -14.17
C ALA A 55 2.04 -5.30 -15.62
N SER A 56 3.18 -5.31 -16.30
CA SER A 56 3.40 -6.05 -17.54
C SER A 56 4.64 -6.91 -17.35
N ASP A 57 4.66 -8.11 -17.90
CA ASP A 57 5.74 -9.09 -17.69
C ASP A 57 7.06 -8.64 -18.31
N LYS A 58 6.99 -7.79 -19.34
CA LYS A 58 8.15 -7.25 -20.05
C LYS A 58 8.22 -5.73 -19.87
N PRO A 59 9.42 -5.19 -19.57
CA PRO A 59 9.60 -3.76 -19.55
C PRO A 59 9.57 -3.21 -20.98
N ARG A 60 8.88 -2.08 -21.19
CA ARG A 60 9.02 -1.31 -22.45
C ARG A 60 10.42 -0.70 -22.59
N ARG A 61 11.08 -0.43 -21.45
CA ARG A 61 12.43 0.15 -21.35
C ARG A 61 13.09 -0.30 -20.05
N LYS A 62 14.41 -0.50 -20.06
CA LYS A 62 15.17 -0.86 -18.87
C LYS A 62 15.03 0.27 -17.83
N SER A 63 14.46 -0.04 -16.67
CA SER A 63 14.29 0.92 -15.59
C SER A 63 14.26 0.23 -14.24
N ASN A 64 14.81 0.87 -13.21
CA ASN A 64 14.78 0.35 -11.84
C ASN A 64 13.34 0.25 -11.31
N GLY A 65 12.45 1.12 -11.76
CA GLY A 65 11.03 1.11 -11.38
C GLY A 65 10.30 -0.16 -11.82
N PHE A 66 10.73 -0.80 -12.92
CA PHE A 66 10.15 -2.07 -13.35
C PHE A 66 10.45 -3.20 -12.36
N ALA A 67 11.72 -3.36 -11.97
CA ALA A 67 12.13 -4.37 -11.02
C ALA A 67 11.53 -4.13 -9.62
N GLU A 68 11.52 -2.87 -9.17
CA GLU A 68 10.88 -2.47 -7.91
C GLU A 68 9.39 -2.83 -7.88
N ARG A 69 8.67 -2.55 -8.96
CA ARG A 69 7.24 -2.87 -9.07
C ARG A 69 6.97 -4.37 -8.96
N HIS A 70 7.79 -5.20 -9.58
CA HIS A 70 7.66 -6.66 -9.47
C HIS A 70 8.01 -7.15 -8.06
N ALA A 71 8.97 -6.53 -7.38
CA ALA A 71 9.28 -6.85 -6.00
C ALA A 71 8.10 -6.54 -5.06
N HIS A 72 7.44 -5.39 -5.24
CA HIS A 72 6.22 -5.03 -4.51
C HIS A 72 5.07 -6.00 -4.77
N ILE A 73 4.84 -6.41 -6.02
CA ILE A 73 3.81 -7.41 -6.34
C ILE A 73 4.12 -8.74 -5.65
N LYS A 74 5.38 -9.18 -5.65
CA LYS A 74 5.79 -10.39 -4.93
C LYS A 74 5.55 -10.26 -3.42
N GLN A 75 5.81 -9.09 -2.83
CA GLN A 75 5.51 -8.85 -1.41
C GLN A 75 4.02 -8.97 -1.11
N ILE A 76 3.15 -8.44 -1.98
CA ILE A 76 1.70 -8.57 -1.83
C ILE A 76 1.27 -10.03 -1.95
N MET A 77 1.74 -10.74 -2.97
CA MET A 77 1.44 -12.16 -3.16
C MET A 77 1.98 -13.04 -2.02
N ALA A 78 3.03 -12.60 -1.33
CA ALA A 78 3.58 -13.26 -0.14
C ALA A 78 2.84 -12.89 1.17
N GLY A 79 1.77 -12.11 1.10
CA GLY A 79 0.89 -11.80 2.24
C GLY A 79 0.95 -10.37 2.77
N SER A 80 1.65 -9.44 2.09
CA SER A 80 1.53 -8.01 2.41
C SER A 80 0.18 -7.47 1.93
N GLU A 81 -0.42 -6.54 2.67
CA GLU A 81 -1.65 -5.90 2.21
C GLU A 81 -1.34 -4.98 1.02
N GLY A 82 -2.02 -5.22 -0.12
CA GLY A 82 -1.82 -4.45 -1.34
C GLY A 82 -2.88 -3.38 -1.55
N PHE A 83 -2.44 -2.16 -1.89
CA PHE A 83 -3.32 -1.03 -2.20
C PHE A 83 -2.93 -0.31 -3.49
N GLY A 84 -3.93 0.16 -4.24
CA GLY A 84 -3.78 0.96 -5.45
C GLY A 84 -4.12 2.42 -5.22
N VAL A 85 -3.17 3.31 -5.46
CA VAL A 85 -3.40 4.75 -5.60
C VAL A 85 -3.76 5.03 -7.05
N VAL A 86 -5.03 5.40 -7.28
CA VAL A 86 -5.56 5.63 -8.63
C VAL A 86 -5.03 6.96 -9.15
N CYS A 87 -4.30 6.90 -10.27
CA CYS A 87 -3.71 8.04 -10.96
C CYS A 87 -4.43 8.27 -12.28
N THR A 88 -4.60 9.53 -12.67
CA THR A 88 -5.13 9.94 -13.97
C THR A 88 -3.98 10.40 -14.86
N ALA A 89 -3.91 9.88 -16.07
CA ALA A 89 -2.90 10.23 -17.06
C ALA A 89 -3.25 11.55 -17.77
N ALA A 90 -2.23 12.35 -18.12
CA ALA A 90 -2.41 13.52 -18.99
C ALA A 90 -2.94 13.11 -20.37
N ASP A 91 -2.39 12.01 -20.88
CA ASP A 91 -2.73 11.38 -22.15
C ASP A 91 -2.69 9.86 -21.93
N PRO A 92 -3.84 9.17 -21.91
CA PRO A 92 -3.90 7.72 -21.71
C PRO A 92 -3.33 6.95 -22.92
N ASP A 93 -3.39 7.51 -24.12
CA ASP A 93 -3.04 6.83 -25.37
C ASP A 93 -1.61 7.11 -25.84
N THR A 94 -0.85 7.89 -25.05
CA THR A 94 0.54 8.22 -25.39
C THR A 94 1.42 6.99 -25.58
N LYS A 95 2.29 7.04 -26.60
CA LYS A 95 3.34 6.06 -26.84
C LYS A 95 4.52 6.22 -25.87
N GLU A 96 4.66 7.40 -25.28
CA GLU A 96 5.74 7.78 -24.37
C GLU A 96 5.45 7.41 -22.90
N ALA A 97 6.31 7.87 -21.99
CA ALA A 97 6.07 7.74 -20.56
C ALA A 97 4.86 8.61 -20.13
N ARG A 98 3.79 7.96 -19.68
CA ARG A 98 2.60 8.64 -19.13
C ARG A 98 2.96 9.57 -17.97
N LYS A 99 2.42 10.80 -18.02
CA LYS A 99 2.51 11.81 -16.96
C LYS A 99 1.24 11.79 -16.12
N ILE A 100 1.38 11.83 -14.80
CA ILE A 100 0.26 11.92 -13.86
C ILE A 100 -0.20 13.39 -13.80
N VAL A 101 -1.51 13.64 -13.99
CA VAL A 101 -2.11 14.98 -13.82
C VAL A 101 -2.90 15.10 -12.53
N ALA A 102 -3.50 14.01 -12.07
CA ALA A 102 -4.26 13.93 -10.84
C ALA A 102 -4.15 12.53 -10.25
N PHE A 103 -4.50 12.39 -8.98
CA PHE A 103 -4.64 11.10 -8.31
C PHE A 103 -5.71 11.20 -7.22
N ASN A 104 -6.32 10.07 -6.88
CA ASN A 104 -7.31 9.97 -5.82
C ASN A 104 -6.62 9.98 -4.45
N GLN A 105 -6.97 10.98 -3.63
CA GLN A 105 -6.42 11.19 -2.28
C GLN A 105 -7.34 10.67 -1.17
N ASP A 106 -8.57 10.34 -1.51
CA ASP A 106 -9.62 10.01 -0.55
C ASP A 106 -9.82 8.50 -0.46
N THR A 107 -9.56 7.78 -1.54
CA THR A 107 -9.86 6.35 -1.68
C THR A 107 -8.72 5.59 -2.34
N LEU A 108 -8.41 4.42 -1.77
CA LEU A 108 -7.49 3.43 -2.33
C LEU A 108 -8.24 2.18 -2.80
N LEU A 109 -7.67 1.48 -3.77
CA LEU A 109 -8.15 0.16 -4.19
C LEU A 109 -7.45 -0.92 -3.37
N ARG A 110 -8.16 -1.66 -2.52
CA ARG A 110 -7.58 -2.84 -1.87
C ARG A 110 -7.49 -3.97 -2.90
N PHE A 111 -6.29 -4.51 -3.07
CA PHE A 111 -6.04 -5.62 -3.97
C PHE A 111 -6.46 -6.94 -3.35
N GLY A 112 -7.11 -7.78 -4.16
CA GLY A 112 -7.37 -9.18 -3.88
C GLY A 112 -6.41 -10.08 -4.65
N ALA A 113 -6.97 -11.15 -5.22
CA ALA A 113 -6.23 -12.11 -6.03
C ALA A 113 -5.58 -11.45 -7.27
N PHE A 114 -4.42 -11.97 -7.64
CA PHE A 114 -3.67 -11.54 -8.82
C PHE A 114 -3.84 -12.56 -9.94
N THR A 115 -4.05 -12.09 -11.16
CA THR A 115 -4.12 -12.93 -12.36
C THR A 115 -3.11 -12.44 -13.40
N ASN A 116 -2.63 -13.37 -14.23
CA ASN A 116 -1.78 -13.04 -15.37
C ASN A 116 -2.55 -13.37 -16.66
N GLU A 117 -2.74 -12.35 -17.50
CA GLU A 117 -3.45 -12.47 -18.78
C GLU A 117 -2.66 -11.75 -19.86
N GLY A 118 -2.26 -12.47 -20.91
CA GLY A 118 -1.59 -11.87 -22.08
C GLY A 118 -0.30 -11.12 -21.74
N GLY A 119 0.49 -11.62 -20.78
CA GLY A 119 1.73 -10.97 -20.34
C GLY A 119 1.53 -9.71 -19.49
N ARG A 120 0.37 -9.60 -18.84
CA ARG A 120 0.00 -8.49 -17.96
C ARG A 120 -0.54 -9.05 -16.65
N THR A 121 -0.07 -8.49 -15.55
CA THR A 121 -0.59 -8.81 -14.23
C THR A 121 -1.73 -7.86 -13.89
N PHE A 122 -2.85 -8.43 -13.46
CA PHE A 122 -4.00 -7.71 -12.93
C PHE A 122 -4.20 -8.07 -11.46
N ALA A 123 -4.70 -7.12 -10.69
CA ALA A 123 -5.18 -7.36 -9.33
C ALA A 123 -6.69 -7.16 -9.30
N LYS A 124 -7.41 -8.11 -8.71
CA LYS A 124 -8.83 -7.92 -8.37
C LYS A 124 -8.95 -6.77 -7.38
N ILE A 125 -10.01 -5.98 -7.52
CA ILE A 125 -10.36 -4.92 -6.58
C ILE A 125 -11.37 -5.50 -5.60
N ASP A 126 -10.91 -5.83 -4.39
CA ASP A 126 -11.76 -6.41 -3.36
C ASP A 126 -12.57 -5.34 -2.62
N ALA A 127 -11.99 -4.13 -2.48
CA ALA A 127 -12.66 -3.02 -1.83
C ALA A 127 -12.10 -1.67 -2.27
N ARG A 128 -12.89 -0.63 -2.06
CA ARG A 128 -12.46 0.78 -2.07
C ARG A 128 -12.39 1.23 -0.61
N VAL A 129 -11.21 1.62 -0.17
CA VAL A 129 -10.92 1.94 1.25
C VAL A 129 -10.64 3.42 1.37
N ALA A 130 -11.29 4.09 2.32
CA ALA A 130 -11.01 5.49 2.57
C ALA A 130 -9.61 5.65 3.18
N VAL A 131 -8.86 6.65 2.72
CA VAL A 131 -7.49 6.91 3.21
C VAL A 131 -7.50 7.24 4.71
N SER A 132 -8.56 7.87 5.20
CA SER A 132 -8.78 8.15 6.63
C SER A 132 -8.79 6.88 7.49
N ASP A 133 -9.30 5.77 6.96
CA ASP A 133 -9.44 4.52 7.72
C ASP A 133 -8.08 3.87 7.93
N LEU A 134 -7.20 3.97 6.93
CA LEU A 134 -5.83 3.48 6.99
C LEU A 134 -4.97 4.29 7.96
N ALA A 135 -5.12 5.62 7.94
CA ALA A 135 -4.42 6.52 8.86
C ALA A 135 -4.80 6.24 10.32
N ARG A 136 -6.10 6.04 10.60
CA ARG A 136 -6.60 5.68 11.94
C ARG A 136 -6.03 4.34 12.43
N GLN A 137 -5.90 3.36 11.54
CA GLN A 137 -5.28 2.07 11.88
C GLN A 137 -3.78 2.22 12.18
N GLN A 138 -3.07 3.08 11.43
CA GLN A 138 -1.65 3.33 11.64
C GLN A 138 -1.38 3.99 12.99
N THR A 139 -2.16 5.01 13.39
CA THR A 139 -2.03 5.64 14.71
C THR A 139 -2.25 4.64 15.84
N SER A 140 -3.30 3.81 15.73
CA SER A 140 -3.59 2.77 16.72
C SER A 140 -2.47 1.73 16.82
N LYS A 141 -1.96 1.23 15.68
CA LYS A 141 -0.86 0.26 15.67
C LYS A 141 0.45 0.87 16.19
N SER A 142 0.75 2.12 15.84
CA SER A 142 1.92 2.85 16.33
C SER A 142 1.91 2.96 17.85
N THR A 143 0.81 3.43 18.44
CA THR A 143 0.67 3.53 19.90
C THR A 143 0.88 2.19 20.59
N LEU A 144 0.29 1.11 20.07
CA LEU A 144 0.50 -0.24 20.60
C LEU A 144 1.97 -0.66 20.55
N THR A 145 2.66 -0.44 19.42
CA THR A 145 4.07 -0.80 19.29
C THR A 145 4.99 0.03 20.21
N GLU A 146 4.68 1.30 20.43
CA GLU A 146 5.44 2.16 21.33
C GLU A 146 5.25 1.77 22.80
N ASP A 147 4.01 1.43 23.19
CA ASP A 147 3.71 0.93 24.53
C ASP A 147 4.40 -0.41 24.80
N LEU A 148 4.36 -1.35 23.84
CA LEU A 148 5.07 -2.63 23.95
C LEU A 148 6.58 -2.42 24.08
N ARG A 149 7.18 -1.51 23.31
CA ARG A 149 8.61 -1.17 23.43
C ARG A 149 8.95 -0.58 24.80
N THR A 150 8.07 0.28 25.33
CA THR A 150 8.25 0.90 26.65
C THR A 150 8.24 -0.18 27.75
N ILE A 151 7.27 -1.09 27.71
CA ILE A 151 7.16 -2.21 28.67
C ILE A 151 8.40 -3.11 28.58
N VAL A 152 8.85 -3.44 27.37
CA VAL A 152 10.05 -4.28 27.16
C VAL A 152 11.33 -3.62 27.70
N ARG A 153 11.45 -2.30 27.62
CA ARG A 153 12.64 -1.56 28.09
C ARG A 153 12.69 -1.34 29.61
N GLN A 154 11.55 -1.40 30.30
CA GLN A 154 11.54 -1.27 31.76
C GLN A 154 12.20 -2.50 32.42
N LYS A 155 13.06 -2.25 33.42
CA LYS A 155 13.59 -3.26 34.33
C LYS A 155 12.52 -3.61 35.37
N ILE A 156 11.56 -4.43 34.97
CA ILE A 156 10.53 -5.02 35.83
C ILE A 156 10.75 -6.54 35.85
N GLU A 157 10.29 -7.21 36.91
CA GLU A 157 10.26 -8.67 36.95
C GLU A 157 9.50 -9.26 35.74
N SER A 158 9.97 -10.41 35.26
CA SER A 158 9.49 -11.06 34.04
C SER A 158 7.97 -11.36 34.06
N THR A 159 7.45 -11.80 35.20
CA THR A 159 6.03 -12.14 35.38
C THR A 159 5.13 -10.89 35.29
N THR A 160 5.59 -9.75 35.81
CA THR A 160 4.88 -8.47 35.70
C THR A 160 4.92 -7.95 34.26
N LYS A 161 6.06 -8.13 33.57
CA LYS A 161 6.22 -7.73 32.17
C LYS A 161 5.27 -8.50 31.24
N GLU A 162 5.15 -9.82 31.41
CA GLU A 162 4.20 -10.64 30.63
C GLU A 162 2.75 -10.21 30.87
N SER A 163 2.39 -9.94 32.14
CA SER A 163 1.04 -9.47 32.49
C SER A 163 0.70 -8.13 31.83
N LEU A 164 1.65 -7.18 31.81
CA LEU A 164 1.47 -5.87 31.16
C LEU A 164 1.37 -5.98 29.63
N ILE A 165 2.16 -6.87 29.01
CA ILE A 165 2.09 -7.14 27.57
C ILE A 165 0.72 -7.72 27.22
N ASN A 166 0.27 -8.74 27.95
CA ASN A 166 -1.04 -9.38 27.71
C ASN A 166 -2.19 -8.40 27.92
N ALA A 167 -2.14 -7.56 28.96
CA ALA A 167 -3.13 -6.51 29.18
C ALA A 167 -3.15 -5.49 28.04
N ARG A 168 -1.98 -5.07 27.53
CA ARG A 168 -1.91 -4.10 26.42
C ARG A 168 -2.38 -4.68 25.10
N VAL A 169 -2.04 -5.94 24.81
CA VAL A 169 -2.54 -6.67 23.63
C VAL A 169 -4.05 -6.88 23.71
N GLY A 170 -4.58 -7.25 24.89
CA GLY A 170 -6.02 -7.41 25.12
C GLY A 170 -6.81 -6.10 24.92
N GLN A 171 -6.27 -4.97 25.39
CA GLN A 171 -6.86 -3.65 25.13
C GLN A 171 -6.78 -3.24 23.65
N GLY A 172 -5.73 -3.64 22.94
CA GLY A 172 -5.58 -3.39 21.51
C GLY A 172 -6.62 -4.13 20.66
N LEU A 173 -6.89 -5.40 20.99
CA LEU A 173 -7.88 -6.24 20.31
C LEU A 173 -9.32 -5.71 20.45
N PHE A 174 -9.67 -5.13 21.60
CA PHE A 174 -11.00 -4.55 21.84
C PHE A 174 -11.28 -3.26 21.07
N ARG A 175 -10.26 -2.57 20.57
CA ARG A 175 -10.41 -1.33 19.78
C ARG A 175 -10.55 -1.57 18.28
N SER A 176 -10.34 -2.80 17.82
CA SER A 176 -10.38 -3.19 16.40
C SER A 176 -11.68 -3.87 15.96
N GLN A 177 -12.69 -3.97 16.84
CA GLN A 177 -14.04 -4.42 16.51
C GLN A 177 -15.00 -3.26 16.28
#